data_AF-A0A226X2S7-F1
#
_entry.id   AF-A0A226X2S7-F1
#
_cell.length_a   1.000
_cell.length_b   1.000
_cell.length_c   1.000
_cell.angle_alpha   90.00
_cell.angle_beta   90.00
_cell.angle_gamma   90.00
#
_symmetry.space_group_name_H-M   'P 1'
#
loop_
_entity.id
_entity.type
_entity.pdbx_description
1 polymer ?
#
loop_
_entity_poly.entity_id
_entity_poly.type
_entity_poly.pdbx_seq_one_letter_code
_entity_poly.pdbx_strand_id
1 'polypeptide(L)'
;MLAIGAFLLFSSASAIASNWVQVFANPAEAVSVDADSIARSGDTVNAWTQTVLAVETDVQLGRPAKAIKTQYIADCQGRTLLVNALIFYDTQGNVLASLPPEQDAPAVVVPGTGGEYILRAVCNKR
;
A
#
# COMPACT_ATOMS: atom_id res chain seq x y z
N MET A 1 30.95 -21.31 -45.97
CA MET A 1 29.90 -21.74 -45.02
C MET A 1 29.92 -20.77 -43.85
N LEU A 2 29.07 -19.74 -43.88
CA LEU A 2 28.94 -18.78 -42.77
C LEU A 2 27.91 -19.36 -41.78
N ALA A 3 28.37 -19.79 -40.60
CA ALA A 3 27.49 -20.08 -39.48
C ALA A 3 27.27 -18.78 -38.69
N ILE A 4 26.16 -18.09 -38.94
CA ILE A 4 25.72 -16.94 -38.14
C ILE A 4 25.13 -17.51 -36.84
N GLY A 5 25.91 -17.48 -35.77
CA GLY A 5 25.46 -17.83 -34.42
C GLY A 5 24.54 -16.72 -33.90
N ALA A 6 23.25 -17.02 -33.77
CA ALA A 6 22.29 -16.13 -33.15
C ALA A 6 22.57 -16.04 -31.64
N PHE A 7 23.10 -14.90 -31.19
CA PHE A 7 23.29 -14.59 -29.78
C PHE A 7 21.94 -14.09 -29.22
N LEU A 8 21.18 -15.00 -28.59
CA LEU A 8 19.96 -14.65 -27.87
C LEU A 8 20.35 -13.93 -26.57
N LEU A 9 20.38 -12.60 -26.62
CA LEU A 9 20.45 -11.76 -25.42
C LEU A 9 19.12 -11.88 -24.67
N PHE A 10 19.06 -12.79 -23.69
CA PHE A 10 18.02 -12.80 -22.69
C PHE A 10 18.19 -11.55 -21.81
N SER A 11 17.48 -10.49 -22.15
CA SER A 11 17.31 -9.33 -21.28
C SER A 11 16.48 -9.77 -20.08
N SER A 12 17.15 -10.14 -18.99
CA SER A 12 16.53 -10.34 -17.69
C SER A 12 15.93 -9.02 -17.24
N ALA A 13 14.67 -8.76 -17.59
CA ALA A 13 13.91 -7.70 -16.95
C ALA A 13 13.86 -8.06 -15.47
N SER A 14 14.64 -7.35 -14.64
CA SER A 14 14.54 -7.45 -13.20
C SER A 14 13.10 -7.12 -12.83
N ALA A 15 12.32 -8.15 -12.52
CA ALA A 15 11.01 -7.97 -11.92
C ALA A 15 11.27 -7.29 -10.58
N ILE A 16 11.05 -5.97 -10.50
CA ILE A 16 11.07 -5.24 -9.25
C ILE A 16 9.87 -5.74 -8.46
N ALA A 17 10.08 -6.77 -7.66
CA ALA A 17 9.10 -7.24 -6.70
C ALA A 17 8.90 -6.11 -5.68
N SER A 18 7.66 -5.64 -5.52
CA SER A 18 7.33 -4.63 -4.53
C SER A 18 7.79 -5.04 -3.13
N ASN A 19 8.48 -4.14 -2.44
CA ASN A 19 9.07 -4.39 -1.12
C ASN A 19 8.08 -4.11 0.01
N TRP A 20 7.06 -4.98 0.13
CA TRP A 20 6.04 -4.88 1.18
C TRP A 20 6.60 -5.30 2.54
N VAL A 21 6.61 -4.37 3.50
CA VAL A 21 7.02 -4.60 4.88
C VAL A 21 5.80 -4.60 5.78
N GLN A 22 5.51 -5.71 6.45
CA GLN A 22 4.43 -5.78 7.43
C GLN A 22 4.75 -4.91 8.65
N VAL A 23 3.85 -4.00 9.01
CA VAL A 23 4.02 -3.05 10.12
C VAL A 23 3.07 -3.31 11.28
N PHE A 24 1.97 -4.02 11.01
CA PHE A 24 0.94 -4.33 11.98
C PHE A 24 0.24 -5.63 11.61
N ALA A 25 -0.17 -6.40 12.62
CA ALA A 25 -1.05 -7.53 12.45
C ALA A 25 -1.84 -7.77 13.74
N ASN A 26 -3.09 -8.17 13.58
CA ASN A 26 -3.97 -8.64 14.64
C ASN A 26 -4.80 -9.82 14.10
N PRO A 27 -5.70 -10.43 14.89
CA PRO A 27 -6.52 -11.55 14.41
C PRO A 27 -7.48 -11.22 13.25
N ALA A 28 -7.80 -9.94 13.04
CA ALA A 28 -8.73 -9.48 12.00
C ALA A 28 -8.02 -9.06 10.71
N GLU A 29 -6.80 -8.55 10.78
CA GLU A 29 -6.09 -8.00 9.62
C GLU A 29 -4.56 -7.94 9.79
N ALA A 30 -3.86 -7.85 8.66
CA ALA A 30 -2.44 -7.54 8.59
C ALA A 30 -2.22 -6.34 7.65
N VAL A 31 -1.39 -5.39 8.07
CA VAL A 31 -1.09 -4.16 7.34
C VAL A 31 0.39 -4.13 6.97
N SER A 32 0.67 -3.87 5.70
CA SER A 32 2.02 -3.71 5.16
C SER A 32 2.17 -2.37 4.45
N VAL A 33 3.39 -1.84 4.44
CA VAL A 33 3.79 -0.63 3.70
C VAL A 33 4.72 -1.04 2.57
N ASP A 34 4.50 -0.54 1.36
CA ASP A 34 5.44 -0.70 0.26
C ASP A 34 6.61 0.27 0.46
N ALA A 35 7.77 -0.26 0.85
CA ALA A 35 8.94 0.56 1.18
C ALA A 35 9.45 1.35 -0.03
N ASP A 36 9.25 0.86 -1.25
CA ASP A 36 9.71 1.51 -2.48
C ASP A 36 8.78 2.66 -2.89
N SER A 37 7.55 2.69 -2.35
CA SER A 37 6.57 3.74 -2.62
C SER A 37 6.71 4.99 -1.75
N ILE A 38 7.58 4.95 -0.73
CA ILE A 38 7.72 6.04 0.24
C ILE A 38 8.37 7.25 -0.44
N ALA A 39 7.59 8.29 -0.68
CA ALA A 39 8.02 9.51 -1.34
C ALA A 39 7.76 10.74 -0.44
N ARG A 40 8.81 11.51 -0.16
CA ARG A 40 8.73 12.71 0.69
C ARG A 40 8.53 13.96 -0.17
N SER A 41 7.62 14.85 0.24
CA SER A 41 7.37 16.13 -0.43
C SER A 41 7.05 17.20 0.61
N GLY A 42 8.01 18.06 0.91
CA GLY A 42 7.88 19.03 2.00
C GLY A 42 7.71 18.31 3.34
N ASP A 43 6.66 18.67 4.08
CA ASP A 43 6.34 18.09 5.40
C ASP A 43 5.52 16.80 5.33
N THR A 44 5.12 16.36 4.13
CA THR A 44 4.31 15.15 3.96
C THR A 44 5.08 14.00 3.32
N VAL A 45 4.57 12.79 3.56
CA VAL A 45 5.10 11.53 3.03
C VAL A 45 3.98 10.75 2.38
N ASN A 46 4.12 10.46 1.09
CA ASN A 46 3.21 9.58 0.36
C ASN A 46 3.71 8.14 0.46
N ALA A 47 2.81 7.19 0.71
CA ALA A 47 3.15 5.78 0.70
C ALA A 47 1.93 4.91 0.36
N TRP A 48 2.17 3.80 -0.34
CA TRP A 48 1.21 2.73 -0.52
C TRP A 48 1.25 1.77 0.66
N THR A 49 0.06 1.36 1.07
CA THR A 49 -0.17 0.34 2.10
C THR A 49 -1.07 -0.75 1.55
N GLN A 50 -1.00 -1.93 2.16
CA GLN A 50 -1.89 -3.04 1.89
C GLN A 50 -2.41 -3.59 3.21
N THR A 51 -3.73 -3.58 3.36
CA THR A 51 -4.43 -4.28 4.43
C THR A 51 -4.97 -5.59 3.87
N VAL A 52 -4.61 -6.72 4.47
CA VAL A 52 -5.15 -8.04 4.17
C VAL A 52 -6.06 -8.45 5.32
N LEU A 53 -7.34 -8.68 5.01
CA LEU A 53 -8.34 -9.06 6.00
C LEU A 53 -8.29 -10.57 6.24
N ALA A 54 -8.42 -11.00 7.50
CA ALA A 54 -8.46 -12.41 7.86
C ALA A 54 -9.68 -13.10 7.21
N VAL A 55 -10.82 -12.41 7.20
CA VAL A 55 -12.09 -12.85 6.59
C VAL A 55 -12.53 -11.82 5.56
N GLU A 56 -13.04 -12.30 4.43
CA GLU A 56 -13.70 -11.46 3.42
C GLU A 56 -14.81 -10.63 4.07
N THR A 57 -14.68 -9.30 4.02
CA THR A 57 -15.57 -8.38 4.74
C THR A 57 -16.08 -7.31 3.78
N ASP A 58 -17.39 -7.05 3.82
CA ASP A 58 -17.96 -5.90 3.11
C ASP A 58 -17.65 -4.62 3.88
N VAL A 59 -16.69 -3.87 3.36
CA VAL A 59 -16.22 -2.58 3.89
C VAL A 59 -17.00 -1.43 3.25
N GLN A 60 -18.32 -1.59 3.17
CA GLN A 60 -19.27 -0.65 2.53
C GLN A 60 -19.11 -0.52 1.01
N LEU A 61 -18.64 -1.59 0.36
CA LEU A 61 -18.54 -1.68 -1.09
C LEU A 61 -19.77 -2.38 -1.72
N GLY A 62 -20.60 -3.02 -0.90
CA GLY A 62 -21.74 -3.86 -1.34
C GLY A 62 -21.29 -5.26 -1.78
N ARG A 63 -20.02 -5.60 -1.58
CA ARG A 63 -19.41 -6.91 -1.87
C ARG A 63 -18.15 -7.06 -1.04
N PRO A 64 -17.87 -8.27 -0.54
CA PRO A 64 -16.78 -8.46 0.40
C PRO A 64 -15.41 -8.35 -0.28
N ALA A 65 -14.48 -7.65 0.36
CA ALA A 65 -13.09 -7.54 -0.06
C ALA A 65 -12.19 -8.44 0.82
N LYS A 66 -11.10 -8.92 0.24
CA LYS A 66 -10.04 -9.65 0.95
C LYS A 66 -8.82 -8.78 1.24
N ALA A 67 -8.53 -7.85 0.35
CA ALA A 67 -7.42 -6.93 0.50
C ALA A 67 -7.80 -5.52 0.05
N ILE A 68 -7.15 -4.53 0.65
CA ILE A 68 -7.34 -3.12 0.39
C ILE A 68 -5.96 -2.52 0.21
N LYS A 69 -5.71 -1.83 -0.91
CA LYS A 69 -4.53 -0.99 -1.06
C LYS A 69 -4.92 0.46 -0.90
N THR A 70 -4.21 1.15 -0.03
CA THR A 70 -4.47 2.55 0.28
C THR A 70 -3.22 3.37 0.04
N GLN A 71 -3.33 4.43 -0.74
CA GLN A 71 -2.29 5.46 -0.79
C GLN A 71 -2.60 6.49 0.29
N TYR A 72 -1.68 6.65 1.24
CA TYR A 72 -1.78 7.67 2.26
C TYR A 72 -0.86 8.84 1.95
N ILE A 73 -1.33 10.04 2.31
CA ILE A 73 -0.50 11.22 2.54
C ILE A 73 -0.38 11.38 4.05
N ALA A 74 0.83 11.19 4.57
CA ALA A 74 1.13 11.31 5.99
C ALA A 74 1.73 12.68 6.30
N ASP A 75 1.13 13.40 7.25
CA ASP A 75 1.78 14.52 7.93
C ASP A 75 2.44 13.99 9.21
N CYS A 76 3.76 13.93 9.20
CA CYS A 76 4.53 13.38 10.29
C CYS A 76 4.57 14.28 11.53
N GLN A 77 4.41 15.60 11.36
CA GLN A 77 4.41 16.54 12.48
C GLN A 77 3.02 16.61 13.11
N GLY A 78 1.98 16.80 12.30
CA GLY A 78 0.59 16.82 12.73
C GLY A 78 0.03 15.44 13.11
N ARG A 79 0.77 14.36 12.79
CA ARG A 79 0.38 12.96 13.02
C ARG A 79 -0.99 12.66 12.42
N THR A 80 -1.17 13.03 11.16
CA THR A 80 -2.41 12.77 10.41
C THR A 80 -2.15 11.89 9.19
N LEU A 81 -3.18 11.17 8.76
CA LEU A 81 -3.20 10.42 7.51
C LEU A 81 -4.39 10.89 6.69
N LEU A 82 -4.15 11.22 5.42
CA LEU A 82 -5.18 11.46 4.42
C LEU A 82 -5.17 10.33 3.40
N VAL A 83 -6.35 9.79 3.09
CA VAL A 83 -6.51 8.77 2.05
C VAL A 83 -6.54 9.44 0.68
N ASN A 84 -5.51 9.20 -0.13
CA ASN A 84 -5.41 9.71 -1.50
C ASN A 84 -5.94 8.72 -2.55
N ALA A 85 -5.93 7.42 -2.25
CA ALA A 85 -6.51 6.42 -3.14
C ALA A 85 -6.85 5.15 -2.35
N LEU A 86 -7.93 4.47 -2.76
CA LEU A 86 -8.38 3.20 -2.20
C LEU A 86 -8.68 2.22 -3.32
N ILE A 87 -8.09 1.02 -3.27
CA ILE A 87 -8.35 -0.05 -4.22
C ILE A 87 -8.69 -1.32 -3.47
N PHE A 88 -9.83 -1.92 -3.80
CA PHE A 88 -10.35 -3.12 -3.14
C PHE A 88 -10.14 -4.33 -4.05
N TYR A 89 -9.77 -5.45 -3.44
CA TYR A 89 -9.46 -6.70 -4.14
C TYR A 89 -10.23 -7.88 -3.53
N ASP A 90 -10.63 -8.82 -4.38
CA ASP A 90 -11.16 -10.11 -3.95
C ASP A 90 -10.05 -11.10 -3.55
N THR A 91 -10.44 -12.32 -3.19
CA THR A 91 -9.51 -13.40 -2.81
C THR A 91 -8.60 -13.88 -3.94
N GLN A 92 -8.96 -13.65 -5.20
CA GLN A 92 -8.16 -14.00 -6.38
C GLN A 92 -7.24 -12.84 -6.79
N GLY A 93 -7.34 -11.68 -6.13
CA GLY A 93 -6.58 -10.48 -6.44
C GLY A 93 -7.16 -9.66 -7.59
N ASN A 94 -8.41 -9.89 -8.00
CA ASN A 94 -9.08 -9.03 -8.97
C ASN A 94 -9.52 -7.73 -8.29
N VAL A 95 -9.44 -6.62 -9.02
CA VAL A 95 -9.94 -5.33 -8.55
C VAL A 95 -11.46 -5.39 -8.48
N LEU A 96 -12.00 -5.22 -7.28
CA LEU A 96 -13.42 -5.00 -7.06
C LEU A 96 -13.76 -3.56 -7.41
N ALA A 97 -13.07 -2.59 -6.80
CA ALA A 97 -13.29 -1.18 -7.04
C ALA A 97 -12.03 -0.35 -6.80
N SER A 98 -12.00 0.83 -7.41
CA SER A 98 -11.02 1.89 -7.13
C SER A 98 -11.79 3.15 -6.82
N LEU A 99 -11.58 3.71 -5.64
CA LEU A 99 -12.21 4.95 -5.21
C LEU A 99 -11.22 6.12 -5.37
N PRO A 100 -11.72 7.32 -5.72
CA PRO A 100 -10.91 8.53 -5.77
C PRO A 100 -10.41 8.92 -4.36
N PRO A 101 -9.50 9.92 -4.26
CA PRO A 101 -9.11 10.50 -2.98
C PRO A 101 -10.33 10.88 -2.13
N GLU A 102 -10.23 10.67 -0.82
CA GLU A 102 -11.20 11.23 0.11
C GLU A 102 -11.08 12.76 0.08
N GLN A 103 -12.22 13.46 -0.02
CA GLN A 103 -12.26 14.92 0.03
C GLN A 103 -12.28 15.46 1.47
N ASP A 104 -12.25 14.56 2.46
CA ASP A 104 -12.29 14.89 3.87
C ASP A 104 -10.95 15.42 4.36
N ALA A 105 -10.97 16.08 5.52
CA ALA A 105 -9.75 16.53 6.19
C ALA A 105 -8.89 15.31 6.62
N PRO A 106 -7.55 15.45 6.68
CA PRO A 106 -6.68 14.40 7.20
C PRO A 106 -7.13 13.93 8.59
N ALA A 107 -7.21 12.62 8.79
CA ALA A 107 -7.62 12.02 10.04
C ALA A 107 -6.45 11.98 11.03
N VAL A 108 -6.69 12.38 12.28
CA VAL A 108 -5.70 12.24 13.36
C VAL A 108 -5.44 10.77 13.65
N VAL A 109 -4.17 10.40 13.71
CA VAL A 109 -3.75 9.02 13.97
C VAL A 109 -3.92 8.67 15.44
N VAL A 110 -4.82 7.72 15.72
CA VAL A 110 -5.10 7.21 17.07
C VAL A 110 -4.03 6.19 17.49
N PRO A 111 -3.46 6.31 18.71
CA PRO A 111 -2.50 5.33 19.23
C PRO A 111 -3.07 3.90 19.29
N GLY A 112 -2.21 2.90 19.08
CA GLY A 112 -2.55 1.48 19.11
C GLY A 112 -3.28 0.97 17.86
N THR A 113 -3.53 1.82 16.86
CA THR A 113 -4.22 1.45 15.62
C THR A 113 -3.23 1.15 14.48
N GLY A 114 -3.68 0.44 13.44
CA GLY A 114 -2.89 0.24 12.21
C GLY A 114 -2.34 1.54 11.62
N GLY A 115 -3.11 2.64 11.73
CA GLY A 115 -2.67 3.99 11.32
C GLY A 115 -1.42 4.48 12.05
N GLU A 116 -1.27 4.18 13.35
CA GLU A 116 -0.06 4.52 14.10
C GLU A 116 1.16 3.77 13.58
N TYR A 117 1.02 2.47 13.30
CA TYR A 117 2.11 1.66 12.79
C TYR A 117 2.51 2.07 11.37
N ILE A 118 1.53 2.42 10.52
CA ILE A 118 1.79 3.03 9.21
C ILE A 118 2.57 4.33 9.40
N LEU A 119 2.06 5.26 10.21
CA LEU A 119 2.68 6.57 10.43
C LEU A 119 4.13 6.42 10.93
N ARG A 120 4.38 5.53 11.90
CA ARG A 120 5.73 5.25 12.40
C ARG A 120 6.64 4.70 11.29
N ALA A 121 6.15 3.79 10.46
CA ALA A 121 6.93 3.19 9.40
C ALA A 121 7.33 4.21 8.32
N VAL A 122 6.40 5.09 7.92
CA VAL A 122 6.65 6.09 6.85
C VAL A 122 7.39 7.33 7.35
N CYS A 123 7.15 7.74 8.59
CA CYS A 123 7.75 8.95 9.15
C CYS A 123 9.14 8.74 9.73
N ASN A 124 9.56 7.51 10.02
CA ASN A 124 10.94 7.24 10.41
C ASN A 124 11.89 7.68 9.29
N LYS A 125 12.87 8.54 9.65
CA LYS A 125 13.93 8.96 8.74
C LYS A 125 14.79 7.73 8.43
N ARG A 126 14.75 7.24 7.20
CA ARG A 126 15.83 6.42 6.64
C ARG A 126 16.85 7.34 6.01
#